data_AF-A0A972J0F4-F1
#
_entry.id   AF-A0A972J0F4-F1
#
_cell.length_a   1.000
_cell.length_b   1.000
_cell.length_c   1.000
_cell.angle_alpha   90.00
_cell.angle_beta   90.00
_cell.angle_gamma   90.00
#
_symmetry.space_group_name_H-M   'P 1'
#
loop_
_entity.id
_entity.type
_entity.pdbx_description
1 polymer ?
#
loop_
_entity_poly.entity_id
_entity_poly.type
_entity_poly.pdbx_seq_one_letter_code
_entity_poly.pdbx_strand_id
1 'polypeptide(L)'
;MYIKERQNLFRNPKNQSNPYRIMLLLLLIVVLVSVLRSYAQGAIWPPFIPTPTPTRTVNSYMVEGSTHFLAGNLEKAIGSYNQAVLMDPTNTQLLIELAKIQVYSSNTLTTDADRRTRLAEALAVMDQAKALEPNNPDVLATRAFVLNWNANPTLAGANSQNLQNEAESEALMALQMDSRNTLAMAYYAEILTDQYKWVQAREYMAQAMENGDQYMDVHRIQAYLYEVLGEYNLAIEEYKKAIEINPNLTFLYNSVGRLYRHLEQYDVALEYFDQAASLNEQLGIKDPIPYMLIANTYVRMGEAMVASRNAYKALPLSPYNADTYGQVGVIYYRARNYEGSIPLLQCAVRGCDAATSCEGRECEDPEAEQIVIEGLPLSDTTVTYYYIYGSVLAGLHRPGDDKCEKALEVLAEVRAMYANNPTIMGIVEASEAICSGE
;
A
#
# COMPACT_ATOMS: atom_id res chain seq x y z
N MET A 1 -15.91 -86.68 10.86
CA MET A 1 -14.71 -87.17 11.60
C MET A 1 -13.51 -87.07 10.68
N TYR A 2 -12.34 -86.73 11.23
CA TYR A 2 -11.06 -86.35 10.59
C TYR A 2 -10.92 -84.90 10.12
N ILE A 3 -10.62 -84.02 11.09
CA ILE A 3 -9.82 -82.81 10.86
C ILE A 3 -8.39 -83.29 10.55
N LYS A 4 -7.88 -82.96 9.37
CA LYS A 4 -6.51 -83.28 8.94
C LYS A 4 -5.57 -82.17 9.43
N GLU A 5 -4.56 -82.54 10.22
CA GLU A 5 -3.58 -81.64 10.83
C GLU A 5 -2.81 -80.77 9.81
N ARG A 6 -2.44 -79.58 10.30
CA ARG A 6 -1.70 -78.50 9.62
C ARG A 6 -0.41 -78.97 8.94
N GLN A 7 -0.23 -78.60 7.67
CA GLN A 7 1.09 -78.52 7.04
C GLN A 7 1.66 -77.10 7.21
N ASN A 8 2.84 -77.01 7.84
CA ASN A 8 3.59 -75.77 8.02
C ASN A 8 4.12 -75.24 6.68
N LEU A 9 3.45 -74.24 6.11
CA LEU A 9 3.81 -73.58 4.83
C LEU A 9 4.90 -72.49 4.95
N PHE A 10 5.47 -72.28 6.14
CA PHE A 10 6.53 -71.28 6.36
C PHE A 10 7.88 -71.94 6.60
N ARG A 11 8.51 -72.47 5.54
CA ARG A 11 9.92 -72.84 5.55
C ARG A 11 10.70 -71.78 4.76
N ASN A 12 11.14 -70.73 5.45
CA ASN A 12 12.07 -69.76 4.86
C ASN A 12 13.36 -70.51 4.43
N PRO A 13 13.84 -70.36 3.18
CA PRO A 13 15.14 -70.89 2.81
C PRO A 13 16.19 -70.24 3.71
N LYS A 14 17.03 -71.07 4.35
CA LYS A 14 18.14 -70.58 5.18
C LYS A 14 19.04 -69.70 4.31
N ASN A 15 19.03 -68.39 4.55
CA ASN A 15 20.02 -67.46 4.01
C ASN A 15 21.40 -67.91 4.51
N GLN A 16 22.13 -68.67 3.69
CA GLN A 16 23.54 -68.94 3.94
C GLN A 16 24.31 -67.66 3.63
N SER A 17 24.93 -67.08 4.65
CA SER A 17 25.72 -65.87 4.51
C SER A 17 26.95 -66.15 3.64
N ASN A 18 27.06 -65.47 2.49
CA ASN A 18 28.22 -65.60 1.61
C ASN A 18 29.45 -64.98 2.34
N PRO A 19 30.52 -65.76 2.59
CA PRO A 19 31.69 -65.28 3.32
C PRO A 19 32.37 -64.08 2.64
N TYR A 20 32.30 -63.98 1.31
CA TYR A 20 32.83 -62.82 0.58
C TYR A 20 31.99 -61.55 0.80
N ARG A 21 30.67 -61.67 0.99
CA ARG A 21 29.82 -60.53 1.37
C ARG A 21 30.10 -60.08 2.80
N ILE A 22 30.29 -61.02 3.74
CA ILE A 22 30.68 -60.67 5.10
C ILE A 22 32.05 -59.98 5.10
N MET A 23 33.02 -60.49 4.32
CA MET A 23 34.35 -59.90 4.23
C MET A 23 34.31 -58.49 3.61
N LEU A 24 33.52 -58.28 2.55
CA LEU A 24 33.31 -56.95 1.95
C LEU A 24 32.69 -55.98 2.97
N LEU A 25 31.67 -56.41 3.71
CA LEU A 25 31.04 -55.58 4.74
C LEU A 25 32.01 -55.24 5.87
N LEU A 26 32.80 -56.20 6.33
CA LEU A 26 33.85 -55.97 7.33
C LEU A 26 34.91 -54.99 6.81
N LEU A 27 35.32 -55.10 5.55
CA LEU A 27 36.28 -54.18 4.94
C LEU A 27 35.71 -52.76 4.81
N LEU A 28 34.44 -52.63 4.40
CA LEU A 28 33.75 -51.34 4.38
C LEU A 28 33.63 -50.74 5.80
N ILE A 29 33.36 -51.55 6.81
CA ILE A 29 33.33 -51.10 8.21
C ILE A 29 34.71 -50.62 8.65
N VAL A 30 35.79 -51.35 8.32
CA VAL A 30 37.16 -50.94 8.67
C VAL A 30 37.55 -49.63 7.97
N VAL A 31 37.22 -49.48 6.69
CA VAL A 31 37.45 -48.24 5.93
C VAL A 31 36.65 -47.09 6.54
N LEU A 32 35.37 -47.31 6.84
CA LEU A 32 34.52 -46.29 7.46
C LEU A 32 35.07 -45.86 8.83
N VAL A 33 35.47 -46.82 9.67
CA VAL A 33 36.08 -46.54 10.97
C VAL A 33 37.40 -45.78 10.79
N SER A 34 38.22 -46.13 9.81
CA SER A 34 39.49 -45.44 9.52
C SER A 34 39.25 -44.00 9.07
N VAL A 35 38.26 -43.75 8.20
CA VAL A 35 37.87 -42.41 7.76
C VAL A 35 37.33 -41.59 8.94
N LEU A 36 36.45 -42.16 9.77
CA LEU A 36 35.92 -41.49 10.96
C LEU A 36 37.03 -41.16 11.97
N ARG A 37 38.00 -42.06 12.16
CA ARG A 37 39.15 -41.81 13.05
C ARG A 37 40.05 -40.71 12.51
N SER A 38 40.31 -40.71 11.20
CA SER A 38 41.12 -39.70 10.53
C SER A 38 40.43 -38.33 10.50
N TYR A 39 39.10 -38.30 10.39
CA TYR A 39 38.28 -37.10 10.57
C TYR A 39 38.37 -36.58 12.01
N ALA A 40 38.22 -37.45 13.02
CA ALA A 40 38.36 -37.08 14.43
C ALA A 40 39.77 -36.59 14.80
N GLN A 41 40.80 -37.04 14.08
CA GLN A 41 42.20 -36.59 14.24
C GLN A 41 42.54 -35.34 13.42
N GLY A 42 41.59 -34.80 12.63
CA GLY A 42 41.78 -33.61 11.81
C GLY A 42 42.65 -33.82 10.57
N ALA A 43 42.94 -35.06 10.18
CA ALA A 43 43.78 -35.39 9.03
C ALA A 43 43.02 -35.30 7.69
N ILE A 44 41.68 -35.24 7.72
CA ILE A 44 40.80 -35.15 6.55
C ILE A 44 39.88 -33.95 6.73
N TRP A 45 39.89 -33.01 5.78
CA TRP A 45 38.92 -31.92 5.73
C TRP A 45 37.57 -32.41 5.18
N PRO A 46 36.43 -31.94 5.72
CA PRO A 46 35.13 -32.27 5.15
C PRO A 46 35.04 -31.70 3.73
N PRO A 47 34.48 -32.44 2.75
CA PRO A 47 34.36 -31.99 1.36
C PRO A 47 33.42 -30.78 1.20
N PHE A 48 32.66 -30.43 2.25
CA PHE A 48 31.79 -29.27 2.31
C PHE A 48 32.14 -28.44 3.54
N ILE A 49 33.22 -27.66 3.46
CA ILE A 49 33.31 -26.48 4.33
C ILE A 49 32.29 -25.47 3.82
N PRO A 50 31.40 -24.92 4.67
CA PRO A 50 30.62 -23.76 4.27
C PRO A 50 31.63 -22.68 3.85
N THR A 51 31.66 -22.30 2.57
CA THR A 51 32.29 -21.04 2.20
C THR A 51 31.60 -19.97 3.02
N PRO A 52 32.32 -19.14 3.80
CA PRO A 52 31.68 -18.05 4.51
C PRO A 52 30.99 -17.18 3.47
N THR A 53 29.66 -17.25 3.40
CA THR A 53 28.88 -16.28 2.65
C THR A 53 29.26 -14.92 3.23
N PRO A 54 29.72 -13.95 2.43
CA PRO A 54 30.05 -12.64 2.96
C PRO A 54 28.86 -12.13 3.79
N THR A 55 29.05 -11.96 5.10
CA THR A 55 28.01 -11.40 5.95
C THR A 55 27.73 -9.99 5.43
N ARG A 56 26.52 -9.77 4.91
CA ARG A 56 26.12 -8.46 4.39
C ARG A 56 26.36 -7.40 5.47
N THR A 57 26.91 -6.25 5.07
CA THR A 57 27.17 -5.12 5.98
C THR A 57 25.98 -4.17 6.01
N VAL A 58 25.92 -3.27 7.01
CA VAL A 58 24.94 -2.17 7.07
C VAL A 58 24.93 -1.38 5.76
N ASN A 59 26.12 -0.98 5.27
CA ASN A 59 26.26 -0.25 4.02
C ASN A 59 25.76 -1.03 2.79
N SER A 60 25.88 -2.37 2.79
CA SER A 60 25.32 -3.19 1.71
C SER A 60 23.80 -3.13 1.67
N TYR A 61 23.12 -3.12 2.82
CA TYR A 61 21.67 -2.94 2.89
C TYR A 61 21.24 -1.51 2.59
N MET A 62 22.02 -0.51 3.02
CA MET A 62 21.78 0.90 2.68
C MET A 62 21.78 1.15 1.17
N VAL A 63 22.82 0.68 0.48
CA VAL A 63 22.96 0.86 -0.96
C VAL A 63 21.86 0.10 -1.71
N GLU A 64 21.49 -1.09 -1.25
CA GLU A 64 20.36 -1.83 -1.82
C GLU A 64 19.04 -1.08 -1.62
N GLY A 65 18.79 -0.57 -0.41
CA GLY A 65 17.60 0.20 -0.08
C GLY A 65 17.48 1.49 -0.89
N SER A 66 18.56 2.27 -0.99
CA SER A 66 18.58 3.49 -1.80
C SER A 66 18.42 3.19 -3.29
N THR A 67 19.00 2.08 -3.77
CA THR A 67 18.81 1.62 -5.16
C THR A 67 17.35 1.26 -5.42
N HIS A 68 16.69 0.56 -4.50
CA HIS A 68 15.26 0.24 -4.61
C HIS A 68 14.37 1.50 -4.57
N PHE A 69 14.72 2.48 -3.73
CA PHE A 69 14.03 3.77 -3.67
C PHE A 69 14.14 4.53 -4.99
N LEU A 70 15.35 4.67 -5.55
CA LEU A 70 15.58 5.30 -6.85
C LEU A 70 14.92 4.53 -8.00
N ALA A 71 14.82 3.21 -7.89
CA ALA A 71 14.07 2.37 -8.81
C ALA A 71 12.55 2.45 -8.60
N GLY A 72 12.04 3.20 -7.62
CA GLY A 72 10.61 3.37 -7.36
C GLY A 72 9.94 2.22 -6.59
N ASN A 73 10.68 1.17 -6.21
CA ASN A 73 10.13 0.04 -5.46
C ASN A 73 10.25 0.29 -3.95
N LEU A 74 9.29 1.04 -3.42
CA LEU A 74 9.31 1.50 -2.02
C LEU A 74 9.23 0.36 -1.00
N GLU A 75 8.46 -0.70 -1.25
CA GLU A 75 8.37 -1.85 -0.34
C GLU A 75 9.70 -2.61 -0.22
N LYS A 76 10.41 -2.83 -1.34
CA LYS A 76 11.74 -3.45 -1.29
C LYS A 76 12.75 -2.52 -0.60
N ALA A 77 12.65 -1.22 -0.83
CA ALA A 77 13.49 -0.24 -0.14
C ALA A 77 13.29 -0.31 1.37
N ILE A 78 12.04 -0.28 1.85
CA ILE A 78 11.68 -0.46 3.27
C ILE A 78 12.26 -1.78 3.81
N GLY A 79 12.12 -2.88 3.07
CA GLY A 79 12.70 -4.17 3.44
C GLY A 79 14.21 -4.12 3.68
N SER A 80 14.97 -3.52 2.76
CA SER A 80 16.42 -3.38 2.88
C SER A 80 16.82 -2.42 4.02
N TYR A 81 16.15 -1.28 4.17
CA TYR A 81 16.41 -0.34 5.26
C TYR A 81 16.08 -0.95 6.63
N ASN A 82 15.01 -1.74 6.74
CA ASN A 82 14.71 -2.50 7.96
C ASN A 82 15.86 -3.46 8.32
N GLN A 83 16.46 -4.16 7.35
CA GLN A 83 17.65 -4.99 7.63
C GLN A 83 18.85 -4.15 8.07
N ALA A 84 19.05 -2.97 7.49
CA ALA A 84 20.11 -2.05 7.92
C ALA A 84 19.90 -1.57 9.37
N VAL A 85 18.67 -1.19 9.73
CA VAL A 85 18.28 -0.75 11.09
C VAL A 85 18.40 -1.89 12.10
N LEU A 86 18.07 -3.13 11.73
CA LEU A 86 18.29 -4.29 12.62
C LEU A 86 19.77 -4.51 12.96
N MET A 87 20.67 -4.15 12.04
CA MET A 87 22.11 -4.28 12.24
C MET A 87 22.73 -3.10 12.99
N ASP A 88 22.22 -1.89 12.78
CA ASP A 88 22.65 -0.67 13.46
C ASP A 88 21.44 0.21 13.82
N PRO A 89 20.75 -0.09 14.94
CA PRO A 89 19.55 0.62 15.34
C PRO A 89 19.84 2.02 15.91
N THR A 90 21.11 2.38 16.07
CA THR A 90 21.52 3.68 16.62
C THR A 90 21.82 4.73 15.57
N ASN A 91 21.88 4.33 14.30
CA ASN A 91 22.18 5.24 13.20
C ASN A 91 20.94 6.02 12.78
N THR A 92 20.88 7.30 13.17
CA THR A 92 19.73 8.18 12.92
C THR A 92 19.51 8.47 11.44
N GLN A 93 20.56 8.48 10.60
CA GLN A 93 20.41 8.65 9.15
C GLN A 93 19.60 7.50 8.53
N LEU A 94 19.82 6.26 8.98
CA LEU A 94 19.04 5.11 8.51
C LEU A 94 17.56 5.25 8.87
N LEU A 95 17.28 5.70 10.09
CA LEU A 95 15.92 5.91 10.59
C LEU A 95 15.22 7.03 9.82
N ILE A 96 15.91 8.13 9.52
CA ILE A 96 15.42 9.22 8.68
C ILE A 96 15.03 8.71 7.29
N GLU A 97 15.92 8.00 6.58
CA GLU A 97 15.63 7.48 5.24
C GLU A 97 14.46 6.50 5.26
N LEU A 98 14.45 5.56 6.22
CA LEU A 98 13.37 4.58 6.37
C LEU A 98 12.02 5.28 6.57
N ALA A 99 11.94 6.24 7.49
CA ALA A 99 10.71 6.96 7.79
C ALA A 99 10.19 7.75 6.59
N LYS A 100 11.07 8.43 5.84
CA LYS A 100 10.68 9.13 4.60
C LYS A 100 10.08 8.17 3.57
N ILE A 101 10.72 7.03 3.33
CA ILE A 101 10.25 6.03 2.38
C ILE A 101 8.90 5.45 2.83
N GLN A 102 8.73 5.19 4.13
CA GLN A 102 7.46 4.75 4.69
C GLN A 102 6.36 5.79 4.46
N VAL A 103 6.63 7.09 4.65
CA VAL A 103 5.67 8.14 4.32
C VAL A 103 5.30 8.12 2.83
N TYR A 104 6.26 8.11 1.91
CA TYR A 104 5.93 8.10 0.47
C TYR A 104 5.15 6.84 0.07
N SER A 105 5.51 5.68 0.61
CA SER A 105 4.86 4.40 0.30
C SER A 105 3.39 4.37 0.70
N SER A 106 2.97 5.20 1.66
CA SER A 106 1.56 5.33 2.04
C SER A 106 0.67 5.81 0.87
N ASN A 107 1.23 6.50 -0.14
CA ASN A 107 0.51 6.91 -1.34
C ASN A 107 0.09 5.75 -2.26
N THR A 108 0.68 4.56 -2.06
CA THR A 108 0.35 3.35 -2.83
C THR A 108 -0.68 2.46 -2.15
N LEU A 109 -1.07 2.81 -0.91
CA LEU A 109 -2.01 2.06 -0.10
C LEU A 109 -3.43 2.61 -0.28
N THR A 110 -4.40 1.73 -0.53
CA THR A 110 -5.79 2.14 -0.80
C THR A 110 -6.58 2.39 0.48
N THR A 111 -6.43 1.54 1.50
CA THR A 111 -7.22 1.64 2.73
C THR A 111 -6.66 2.66 3.71
N ASP A 112 -7.53 3.29 4.50
CA ASP A 112 -7.10 4.17 5.59
C ASP A 112 -6.42 3.39 6.72
N ALA A 113 -6.76 2.11 6.92
CA ALA A 113 -6.13 1.26 7.93
C ALA A 113 -4.66 1.00 7.58
N ASP A 114 -4.37 0.60 6.34
CA ASP A 114 -3.00 0.36 5.88
C ASP A 114 -2.18 1.66 5.88
N ARG A 115 -2.78 2.76 5.41
CA ARG A 115 -2.15 4.09 5.46
C ARG A 115 -1.82 4.51 6.89
N ARG A 116 -2.74 4.35 7.85
CA ARG A 116 -2.50 4.63 9.27
C ARG A 116 -1.39 3.77 9.83
N THR A 117 -1.40 2.46 9.56
CA THR A 117 -0.36 1.55 10.03
C THR A 117 1.01 1.98 9.51
N ARG A 118 1.14 2.23 8.19
CA ARG A 118 2.39 2.65 7.57
C ARG A 118 2.91 3.98 8.11
N LEU A 119 2.02 4.95 8.33
CA LEU A 119 2.39 6.25 8.91
C LEU A 119 2.76 6.14 10.40
N ALA A 120 2.10 5.26 11.16
CA ALA A 120 2.45 4.98 12.54
C ALA A 120 3.81 4.26 12.67
N GLU A 121 4.13 3.35 11.75
CA GLU A 121 5.47 2.75 11.64
C GLU A 121 6.55 3.83 11.43
N ALA A 122 6.31 4.76 10.49
CA ALA A 122 7.23 5.88 10.26
C ALA A 122 7.40 6.77 11.49
N LEU A 123 6.32 7.04 12.22
CA LEU A 123 6.37 7.85 13.43
C LEU A 123 7.15 7.15 14.54
N ALA A 124 6.95 5.83 14.73
CA ALA A 124 7.70 5.05 15.71
C ALA A 124 9.22 5.04 15.41
N VAL A 125 9.59 4.94 14.12
CA VAL A 125 10.99 5.03 13.67
C VAL A 125 11.58 6.41 14.02
N MET A 126 10.83 7.49 13.81
CA MET A 126 11.29 8.83 14.15
C MET A 126 11.27 9.14 15.65
N ASP A 127 10.39 8.52 16.43
CA ASP A 127 10.42 8.57 17.90
C ASP A 127 11.71 7.95 18.43
N GLN A 128 12.15 6.83 17.85
CA GLN A 128 13.45 6.23 18.15
C GLN A 128 14.60 7.17 17.76
N ALA A 129 14.58 7.75 16.55
CA ALA A 129 15.62 8.67 16.10
C ALA A 129 15.75 9.89 17.03
N LYS A 130 14.61 10.48 17.44
CA LYS A 130 14.56 11.60 18.38
C LYS A 130 15.07 11.22 19.77
N ALA A 131 14.81 10.00 20.24
CA ALA A 131 15.34 9.54 21.52
C ALA A 131 16.87 9.41 21.51
N LEU A 132 17.46 9.06 20.37
CA LEU A 132 18.91 8.96 20.18
C LEU A 132 19.57 10.34 20.03
N GLU A 133 18.99 11.21 19.19
CA GLU A 133 19.54 12.52 18.88
C GLU A 133 18.46 13.63 18.99
N PRO A 134 18.06 14.02 20.21
CA PRO A 134 16.94 14.95 20.42
C PRO A 134 17.20 16.37 19.91
N ASN A 135 18.45 16.73 19.66
CA ASN A 135 18.88 18.05 19.18
C ASN A 135 19.49 18.00 17.77
N ASN A 136 19.20 16.96 16.99
CA ASN A 136 19.62 16.91 15.59
C ASN A 136 18.53 17.59 14.71
N PRO A 137 18.88 18.66 13.96
CA PRO A 137 17.92 19.38 13.13
C PRO A 137 17.28 18.49 12.05
N ASP A 138 18.01 17.54 11.45
CA ASP A 138 17.48 16.66 10.41
C ASP A 138 16.48 15.64 10.97
N VAL A 139 16.73 15.15 12.19
CA VAL A 139 15.81 14.26 12.92
C VAL A 139 14.52 15.01 13.25
N LEU A 140 14.62 16.22 13.80
CA LEU A 140 13.46 17.04 14.14
C LEU A 140 12.66 17.44 12.90
N ALA A 141 13.33 17.86 11.82
CA ALA A 141 12.69 18.22 10.57
C ALA A 141 11.95 17.03 9.94
N THR A 142 12.59 15.86 9.90
CA THR A 142 11.96 14.66 9.32
C THR A 142 10.82 14.16 10.19
N ARG A 143 10.93 14.25 11.53
CA ARG A 143 9.82 13.87 12.41
C ARG A 143 8.65 14.83 12.28
N ALA A 144 8.89 16.13 12.13
CA ALA A 144 7.84 17.11 11.81
C ALA A 144 7.11 16.75 10.51
N PHE A 145 7.85 16.38 9.46
CA PHE A 145 7.27 15.88 8.21
C PHE A 145 6.39 14.63 8.43
N VAL A 146 6.90 13.63 9.15
CA VAL A 146 6.14 12.39 9.45
C VAL A 146 4.89 12.68 10.28
N LEU A 147 4.99 13.55 11.29
CA LEU A 147 3.85 13.99 12.10
C LEU A 147 2.79 14.68 11.24
N ASN A 148 3.19 15.55 10.31
CA ASN A 148 2.25 16.23 9.42
C ASN A 148 1.41 15.25 8.61
N TRP A 149 2.05 14.23 8.02
CA TRP A 149 1.35 13.19 7.26
C TRP A 149 0.45 12.33 8.16
N ASN A 150 0.89 12.02 9.38
CA ASN A 150 0.05 11.36 10.39
C ASN A 150 -1.13 12.23 10.82
N ALA A 151 -1.02 13.55 10.70
CA ALA A 151 -2.03 14.50 11.15
C ALA A 151 -3.19 14.69 10.15
N ASN A 152 -3.26 13.90 9.07
CA ASN A 152 -4.38 13.93 8.14
C ASN A 152 -5.73 13.74 8.91
N PRO A 153 -6.70 14.68 8.81
CA PRO A 153 -7.94 14.63 9.58
C PRO A 153 -8.75 13.35 9.40
N THR A 154 -8.75 12.80 8.19
CA THR A 154 -9.44 11.54 7.86
C THR A 154 -8.80 10.34 8.55
N LEU A 155 -7.48 10.36 8.76
CA LEU A 155 -6.74 9.26 9.37
C LEU A 155 -6.66 9.39 10.90
N ALA A 156 -6.31 10.58 11.41
CA ALA A 156 -6.09 10.83 12.83
C ALA A 156 -7.35 11.20 13.62
N GLY A 157 -8.43 11.59 12.94
CA GLY A 157 -9.67 12.03 13.57
C GLY A 157 -9.42 13.13 14.62
N ALA A 158 -9.87 12.90 15.85
CA ALA A 158 -9.73 13.87 16.94
C ALA A 158 -8.28 14.21 17.30
N ASN A 159 -7.30 13.35 16.98
CA ASN A 159 -5.89 13.61 17.29
C ASN A 159 -5.16 14.45 16.23
N SER A 160 -5.82 14.73 15.09
CA SER A 160 -5.24 15.48 13.97
C SER A 160 -4.64 16.82 14.40
N GLN A 161 -5.38 17.63 15.17
CA GLN A 161 -4.90 18.94 15.60
C GLN A 161 -3.68 18.86 16.52
N ASN A 162 -3.62 17.86 17.40
CA ASN A 162 -2.48 17.68 18.31
C ASN A 162 -1.22 17.34 17.53
N LEU A 163 -1.32 16.42 16.55
CA LEU A 163 -0.21 16.05 15.68
C LEU A 163 0.27 17.24 14.83
N GLN A 164 -0.64 18.06 14.31
CA GLN A 164 -0.27 19.29 13.56
C GLN A 164 0.50 20.28 14.46
N ASN A 165 0.05 20.48 15.70
CA ASN A 165 0.73 21.38 16.63
C ASN A 165 2.12 20.86 17.01
N GLU A 166 2.25 19.54 17.20
CA GLU A 166 3.54 18.91 17.46
C GLU A 166 4.49 19.04 16.25
N ALA A 167 3.97 18.80 15.03
CA ALA A 167 4.73 18.95 13.79
C ALA A 167 5.29 20.37 13.64
N GLU A 168 4.45 21.40 13.81
CA GLU A 168 4.87 22.80 13.75
C GLU A 168 5.94 23.13 14.79
N SER A 169 5.78 22.66 16.02
CA SER A 169 6.78 22.85 17.09
C SER A 169 8.14 22.25 16.73
N GLU A 170 8.17 21.03 16.18
CA GLU A 170 9.41 20.36 15.80
C GLU A 170 10.10 20.99 14.59
N ALA A 171 9.33 21.39 13.58
CA ALA A 171 9.86 22.10 12.44
C ALA A 171 10.53 23.42 12.86
N LEU A 172 9.91 24.17 13.77
CA LEU A 172 10.49 25.40 14.32
C LEU A 172 11.76 25.14 15.14
N MET A 173 11.78 24.07 15.96
CA MET A 173 13.00 23.69 16.69
C MET A 173 14.14 23.30 15.74
N ALA A 174 13.85 22.57 14.66
CA ALA A 174 14.84 22.24 13.64
C ALA A 174 15.44 23.50 13.00
N LEU A 175 14.59 24.47 12.63
CA LEU A 175 15.02 25.75 12.04
C LEU A 175 15.77 26.65 13.04
N GLN A 176 15.47 26.55 14.34
CA GLN A 176 16.22 27.26 15.37
C GLN A 176 17.64 26.69 15.53
N MET A 177 17.81 25.38 15.37
CA MET A 177 19.10 24.70 15.44
C MET A 177 19.94 24.90 14.19
N ASP A 178 19.31 24.78 13.01
CA ASP A 178 19.92 25.08 11.72
C ASP A 178 18.97 25.89 10.84
N SER A 179 19.12 27.20 10.90
CA SER A 179 18.37 28.16 10.10
C SER A 179 18.61 28.07 8.58
N ARG A 180 19.55 27.23 8.11
CA ARG A 180 19.82 27.01 6.68
C ARG A 180 19.39 25.62 6.20
N ASN A 181 18.74 24.83 7.07
CA ASN A 181 18.28 23.50 6.69
C ASN A 181 17.13 23.60 5.67
N THR A 182 17.46 23.35 4.40
CA THR A 182 16.54 23.47 3.27
C THR A 182 15.32 22.56 3.39
N LEU A 183 15.51 21.31 3.84
CA LEU A 183 14.41 20.36 4.00
C LEU A 183 13.52 20.76 5.18
N ALA A 184 14.09 21.24 6.29
CA ALA A 184 13.31 21.76 7.41
C ALA A 184 12.41 22.94 6.99
N MET A 185 12.91 23.86 6.16
CA MET A 185 12.10 24.96 5.62
C MET A 185 10.96 24.44 4.74
N ALA A 186 11.25 23.50 3.84
CA ALA A 186 10.24 22.91 2.96
C ALA A 186 9.17 22.16 3.76
N TYR A 187 9.56 21.29 4.70
CA TYR A 187 8.61 20.59 5.55
C TYR A 187 7.79 21.54 6.42
N TYR A 188 8.40 22.62 6.92
CA TYR A 188 7.64 23.65 7.65
C TYR A 188 6.62 24.35 6.75
N ALA A 189 6.99 24.67 5.50
CA ALA A 189 6.06 25.23 4.53
C ALA A 189 4.89 24.29 4.23
N GLU A 190 5.12 22.97 4.14
CA GLU A 190 4.04 21.98 3.98
C GLU A 190 3.07 21.99 5.18
N ILE A 191 3.60 21.98 6.41
CA ILE A 191 2.80 22.08 7.65
C ILE A 191 1.96 23.38 7.66
N LEU A 192 2.58 24.51 7.33
CA LEU A 192 1.90 25.80 7.24
C LEU A 192 0.80 25.80 6.18
N THR A 193 1.01 25.08 5.07
CA THR A 193 0.02 24.92 3.99
C THR A 193 -1.23 24.19 4.50
N ASP A 194 -1.04 23.08 5.21
CA ASP A 194 -2.13 22.29 5.79
C ASP A 194 -2.90 23.03 6.90
N GLN A 195 -2.23 23.97 7.56
CA GLN A 195 -2.83 24.87 8.54
C GLN A 195 -3.43 26.15 7.93
N TYR A 196 -3.49 26.25 6.60
CA TYR A 196 -4.00 27.40 5.86
C TYR A 196 -3.22 28.72 6.06
N LYS A 197 -1.96 28.65 6.53
CA LYS A 197 -1.05 29.79 6.73
C LYS A 197 -0.23 30.08 5.46
N TRP A 198 -0.90 30.24 4.32
CA TRP A 198 -0.27 30.23 2.99
C TRP A 198 0.78 31.31 2.73
N VAL A 199 0.63 32.50 3.32
CA VAL A 199 1.61 33.59 3.18
C VAL A 199 2.95 33.21 3.79
N GLN A 200 2.92 32.60 4.99
CA GLN A 200 4.12 32.12 5.65
C GLN A 200 4.70 30.91 4.91
N ALA A 201 3.83 30.00 4.44
CA ALA A 201 4.26 28.85 3.64
C ALA A 201 5.05 29.29 2.39
N ARG A 202 4.55 30.29 1.65
CA ARG A 202 5.26 30.86 0.48
C ARG A 202 6.62 31.45 0.81
N GLU A 203 6.74 32.14 1.93
CA GLU A 203 8.01 32.73 2.36
C GLU A 203 9.06 31.66 2.68
N TYR A 204 8.71 30.68 3.51
CA TYR A 204 9.62 29.58 3.84
C TYR A 204 9.96 28.74 2.60
N MET A 205 9.00 28.55 1.70
CA MET A 205 9.25 27.79 0.48
C MET A 205 10.16 28.57 -0.48
N ALA A 206 10.03 29.89 -0.58
CA ALA A 206 10.96 30.73 -1.35
C ALA A 206 12.40 30.59 -0.84
N GLN A 207 12.60 30.59 0.49
CA GLN A 207 13.91 30.36 1.11
C GLN A 207 14.44 28.94 0.85
N ALA A 208 13.57 27.92 0.94
CA ALA A 208 13.94 26.54 0.62
C ALA A 208 14.40 26.40 -0.84
N MET A 209 13.75 27.09 -1.78
CA MET A 209 14.11 27.04 -3.20
C MET A 209 15.50 27.62 -3.49
N GLU A 210 16.02 28.58 -2.71
CA GLU A 210 17.34 29.19 -2.96
C GLU A 210 18.49 28.18 -3.05
N ASN A 211 18.39 27.06 -2.32
CA ASN A 211 19.39 25.99 -2.31
C ASN A 211 18.75 24.61 -2.49
N GLY A 212 17.51 24.58 -2.98
CA GLY A 212 16.62 23.44 -2.94
C GLY A 212 16.52 22.62 -4.21
N ASP A 213 17.09 23.11 -5.32
CA ASP A 213 16.86 22.58 -6.68
C ASP A 213 17.21 21.10 -6.86
N GLN A 214 18.09 20.53 -6.03
CA GLN A 214 18.44 19.11 -6.10
C GLN A 214 17.50 18.18 -5.32
N TYR A 215 16.58 18.72 -4.52
CA TYR A 215 15.73 17.93 -3.64
C TYR A 215 14.36 17.71 -4.26
N MET A 216 14.01 16.44 -4.50
CA MET A 216 12.66 16.05 -4.93
C MET A 216 11.58 16.60 -4.00
N ASP A 217 11.81 16.59 -2.68
CA ASP A 217 10.86 17.07 -1.68
C ASP A 217 10.55 18.55 -1.81
N VAL A 218 11.56 19.38 -2.09
CA VAL A 218 11.39 20.83 -2.26
C VAL A 218 10.42 21.10 -3.40
N HIS A 219 10.66 20.49 -4.57
CA HIS A 219 9.78 20.62 -5.73
C HIS A 219 8.39 20.00 -5.50
N ARG A 220 8.30 18.84 -4.86
CA ARG A 220 7.02 18.19 -4.51
C ARG A 220 6.17 19.08 -3.58
N ILE A 221 6.80 19.71 -2.59
CA ILE A 221 6.11 20.57 -1.61
C ILE A 221 5.70 21.90 -2.24
N GLN A 222 6.57 22.51 -3.05
CA GLN A 222 6.20 23.71 -3.81
C GLN A 222 5.02 23.42 -4.73
N ALA A 223 5.03 22.27 -5.42
CA ALA A 223 3.92 21.86 -6.25
C ALA A 223 2.62 21.71 -5.45
N TYR A 224 2.69 21.09 -4.27
CA TYR A 224 1.54 20.95 -3.37
C TYR A 224 1.01 22.31 -2.90
N LEU A 225 1.89 23.24 -2.53
CA LEU A 225 1.51 24.61 -2.17
C LEU A 225 0.79 25.31 -3.33
N TYR A 226 1.30 25.19 -4.56
CA TYR A 226 0.64 25.72 -5.74
C TYR A 226 -0.71 25.05 -6.02
N GLU A 227 -0.82 23.73 -5.82
CA GLU A 227 -2.09 23.00 -5.96
C GLU A 227 -3.15 23.52 -4.98
N VAL A 228 -2.81 23.69 -3.70
CA VAL A 228 -3.70 24.22 -2.67
C VAL A 228 -4.14 25.66 -2.98
N LEU A 229 -3.28 26.44 -3.64
CA LEU A 229 -3.57 27.81 -4.05
C LEU A 229 -4.29 27.91 -5.40
N GLY A 230 -4.56 26.80 -6.07
CA GLY A 230 -5.22 26.75 -7.38
C GLY A 230 -4.32 27.15 -8.56
N GLU A 231 -3.01 27.26 -8.34
CA GLU A 231 -2.01 27.63 -9.35
C GLU A 231 -1.54 26.38 -10.12
N TYR A 232 -2.47 25.64 -10.72
CA TYR A 232 -2.24 24.28 -11.22
C TYR A 232 -1.14 24.15 -12.29
N ASN A 233 -0.95 25.14 -13.16
CA ASN A 233 0.14 25.09 -14.16
C ASN A 233 1.53 25.16 -13.48
N LEU A 234 1.69 26.00 -12.46
CA LEU A 234 2.92 26.07 -11.68
C LEU A 234 3.13 24.79 -10.87
N ALA A 235 2.07 24.23 -10.30
CA ALA A 235 2.12 22.95 -9.62
C ALA A 235 2.60 21.81 -10.54
N ILE A 236 2.11 21.77 -11.78
CA ILE A 236 2.55 20.79 -12.78
C ILE A 236 4.05 20.96 -13.10
N GLU A 237 4.53 22.18 -13.29
CA GLU A 237 5.95 22.45 -13.57
C GLU A 237 6.85 21.94 -12.44
N GLU A 238 6.48 22.21 -11.18
CA GLU A 238 7.26 21.79 -10.02
C GLU A 238 7.18 20.27 -9.79
N TYR A 239 6.02 19.62 -9.98
CA TYR A 239 5.96 18.16 -9.96
C TYR A 239 6.80 17.51 -11.06
N LYS A 240 6.92 18.13 -12.25
CA LYS A 240 7.79 17.63 -13.32
C LYS A 240 9.27 17.72 -12.94
N LYS A 241 9.70 18.78 -12.25
CA LYS A 241 11.06 18.85 -11.67
C LYS A 241 11.29 17.77 -10.61
N ALA A 242 10.30 17.49 -9.75
CA ALA A 242 10.38 16.38 -8.79
C ALA A 242 10.54 15.02 -9.50
N ILE A 243 9.85 14.82 -10.62
CA ILE A 243 9.98 13.62 -11.48
C ILE A 243 11.37 13.55 -12.12
N GLU A 244 11.95 14.66 -12.57
CA GLU A 244 13.30 14.67 -13.14
C GLU A 244 14.37 14.18 -12.15
N ILE A 245 14.19 14.49 -10.85
CA ILE A 245 15.10 14.04 -9.77
C ILE A 245 14.85 12.56 -9.43
N ASN A 246 13.59 12.15 -9.29
CA ASN A 246 13.19 10.77 -8.98
C ASN A 246 12.16 10.23 -10.00
N PRO A 247 12.61 9.73 -11.16
CA PRO A 247 11.73 9.43 -12.30
C PRO A 247 10.87 8.18 -12.14
N ASN A 248 11.10 7.36 -11.12
CA ASN A 248 10.38 6.09 -10.94
C ASN A 248 9.34 6.14 -9.82
N LEU A 249 9.13 7.30 -9.18
CA LEU A 249 8.10 7.46 -8.14
C LEU A 249 6.74 7.70 -8.78
N THR A 250 5.95 6.64 -8.93
CA THR A 250 4.67 6.64 -9.65
C THR A 250 3.62 7.60 -9.07
N PHE A 251 3.67 7.87 -7.77
CA PHE A 251 2.75 8.85 -7.14
C PHE A 251 2.93 10.28 -7.68
N LEU A 252 4.13 10.66 -8.15
CA LEU A 252 4.37 11.98 -8.76
C LEU A 252 3.65 12.12 -10.10
N TYR A 253 3.70 11.08 -10.94
CA TYR A 253 2.95 11.02 -12.20
C TYR A 253 1.44 11.06 -11.94
N ASN A 254 0.97 10.34 -10.92
CA ASN A 254 -0.42 10.39 -10.50
C ASN A 254 -0.84 11.82 -10.06
N SER A 255 0.03 12.58 -9.38
CA SER A 255 -0.25 13.98 -9.05
C SER A 255 -0.37 14.85 -10.30
N VAL A 256 0.57 14.77 -11.23
CA VAL A 256 0.53 15.54 -12.48
C VAL A 256 -0.72 15.21 -13.32
N GLY A 257 -1.04 13.91 -13.47
CA GLY A 257 -2.23 13.49 -14.19
C GLY A 257 -3.52 13.99 -13.55
N ARG A 258 -3.60 14.03 -12.20
CA ARG A 258 -4.75 14.61 -11.50
C ARG A 258 -4.92 16.10 -11.80
N LEU A 259 -3.83 16.85 -11.85
CA LEU A 259 -3.85 18.28 -12.18
C LEU A 259 -4.30 18.53 -13.63
N TYR A 260 -3.75 17.79 -14.61
CA TYR A 260 -4.24 17.88 -15.99
C TYR A 260 -5.71 17.49 -16.12
N ARG A 261 -6.16 16.46 -15.41
CA ARG A 261 -7.57 16.08 -15.37
C ARG A 261 -8.42 17.19 -14.78
N HIS A 262 -7.96 17.88 -13.74
CA HIS A 262 -8.66 19.02 -13.15
C HIS A 262 -8.78 20.18 -14.15
N LEU A 263 -7.72 20.44 -14.93
CA LEU A 263 -7.69 21.39 -16.04
C LEU A 263 -8.45 20.91 -17.31
N GLU A 264 -9.12 19.76 -17.24
CA GLU A 264 -9.88 19.14 -18.33
C GLU A 264 -9.05 18.78 -19.56
N GLN A 265 -7.73 18.70 -19.41
CA GLN A 265 -6.81 18.17 -20.41
C GLN A 265 -6.73 16.65 -20.26
N TYR A 266 -7.81 15.96 -20.61
CA TYR A 266 -7.98 14.54 -20.33
C TYR A 266 -6.96 13.64 -21.04
N ASP A 267 -6.62 13.94 -22.29
CA ASP A 267 -5.65 13.13 -23.04
C ASP A 267 -4.27 13.15 -22.37
N VAL A 268 -3.80 14.33 -21.97
CA VAL A 268 -2.52 14.48 -21.25
C VAL A 268 -2.58 13.83 -19.87
N ALA A 269 -3.71 13.95 -19.15
CA ALA A 269 -3.90 13.26 -17.88
C ALA A 269 -3.78 11.73 -18.02
N LEU A 270 -4.38 11.17 -19.07
CA LEU A 270 -4.31 9.75 -19.39
C LEU A 270 -2.88 9.30 -19.69
N GLU A 271 -2.09 10.10 -20.42
CA GLU A 271 -0.66 9.82 -20.67
C GLU A 271 0.13 9.67 -19.36
N TYR A 272 -0.06 10.59 -18.40
CA TYR A 272 0.64 10.52 -17.11
C TYR A 272 0.20 9.32 -16.25
N PHE A 273 -1.10 8.99 -16.24
CA PHE A 273 -1.56 7.80 -15.51
C PHE A 273 -1.12 6.50 -16.17
N ASP A 274 -1.05 6.45 -17.50
CA ASP A 274 -0.54 5.29 -18.25
C ASP A 274 0.97 5.09 -18.02
N GLN A 275 1.74 6.19 -17.94
CA GLN A 275 3.14 6.13 -17.49
C GLN A 275 3.28 5.56 -16.09
N ALA A 276 2.44 5.98 -15.13
CA ALA A 276 2.45 5.43 -13.78
C ALA A 276 2.12 3.92 -13.75
N ALA A 277 1.11 3.50 -14.53
CA ALA A 277 0.74 2.08 -14.66
C ALA A 277 1.87 1.25 -15.31
N SER A 278 2.49 1.77 -16.37
CA SER A 278 3.58 1.12 -17.09
C SER A 278 4.84 0.97 -16.22
N LEU A 279 5.18 2.00 -15.43
CA LEU A 279 6.27 1.92 -14.45
C LEU A 279 5.97 0.87 -13.39
N ASN A 280 4.75 0.84 -12.84
CA ASN A 280 4.36 -0.19 -11.87
C ASN A 280 4.50 -1.60 -12.46
N GLU A 281 4.06 -1.85 -13.70
CA GLU A 281 4.22 -3.13 -14.38
C GLU A 281 5.70 -3.52 -14.55
N GLN A 282 6.53 -2.61 -15.06
CA GLN A 282 7.97 -2.84 -15.24
C GLN A 282 8.69 -3.17 -13.92
N LEU A 283 8.25 -2.56 -12.83
CA LEU A 283 8.83 -2.74 -11.50
C LEU A 283 8.21 -3.91 -10.72
N GLY A 284 7.17 -4.55 -11.26
CA GLY A 284 6.40 -5.60 -10.61
C GLY A 284 5.61 -5.12 -9.38
N ILE A 285 5.22 -3.83 -9.36
CA ILE A 285 4.43 -3.20 -8.31
C ILE A 285 2.94 -3.41 -8.62
N LYS A 286 2.20 -3.98 -7.66
CA LYS A 286 0.76 -4.23 -7.79
C LYS A 286 -0.05 -3.09 -7.18
N ASP A 287 -0.05 -1.95 -7.84
CA ASP A 287 -0.78 -0.76 -7.40
C ASP A 287 -2.00 -0.50 -8.31
N PRO A 288 -3.23 -0.57 -7.77
CA PRO A 288 -4.46 -0.37 -8.55
C PRO A 288 -4.76 1.10 -8.86
N ILE A 289 -4.11 2.07 -8.20
CA ILE A 289 -4.47 3.48 -8.24
C ILE A 289 -4.40 4.08 -9.66
N PRO A 290 -3.35 3.86 -10.47
CA PRO A 290 -3.29 4.41 -11.83
C PRO A 290 -4.47 3.98 -12.70
N TYR A 291 -4.89 2.72 -12.64
CA TYR A 291 -6.03 2.20 -13.40
C TYR A 291 -7.36 2.83 -12.95
N MET A 292 -7.54 3.04 -11.65
CA MET A 292 -8.69 3.78 -11.12
C MET A 292 -8.68 5.25 -11.54
N LEU A 293 -7.51 5.89 -11.62
CA LEU A 293 -7.38 7.27 -12.09
C LEU A 293 -7.69 7.40 -13.59
N ILE A 294 -7.24 6.46 -14.42
CA ILE A 294 -7.60 6.33 -15.83
C ILE A 294 -9.12 6.18 -15.97
N ALA A 295 -9.70 5.24 -15.22
CA ALA A 295 -11.14 4.98 -15.28
C ALA A 295 -11.98 6.20 -14.89
N ASN A 296 -11.63 6.87 -13.80
CA ASN A 296 -12.28 8.12 -13.38
C ASN A 296 -12.15 9.24 -14.43
N THR A 297 -11.06 9.24 -15.22
CA THR A 297 -10.88 10.20 -16.32
C THR A 297 -11.87 9.92 -17.45
N TYR A 298 -11.99 8.66 -17.86
CA TYR A 298 -12.99 8.25 -18.85
C TYR A 298 -14.43 8.47 -18.38
N VAL A 299 -14.72 8.34 -17.07
CA VAL A 299 -16.01 8.75 -16.50
C VAL A 299 -16.28 10.24 -16.77
N ARG A 300 -15.30 11.13 -16.54
CA ARG A 300 -15.45 12.57 -16.82
C ARG A 300 -15.63 12.87 -18.30
N MET A 301 -15.01 12.08 -19.18
CA MET A 301 -15.18 12.19 -20.63
C MET A 301 -16.53 11.65 -21.14
N GLY A 302 -17.30 10.94 -20.30
CA GLY A 302 -18.55 10.27 -20.69
C GLY A 302 -18.36 8.91 -21.35
N GLU A 303 -17.14 8.38 -21.37
CA GLU A 303 -16.77 7.11 -22.01
C GLU A 303 -16.95 5.93 -21.04
N ALA A 304 -18.22 5.66 -20.71
CA ALA A 304 -18.63 4.68 -19.71
C ALA A 304 -17.98 3.29 -19.87
N MET A 305 -18.01 2.72 -21.08
CA MET A 305 -17.48 1.38 -21.33
C MET A 305 -15.97 1.30 -21.12
N VAL A 306 -15.24 2.34 -21.54
CA VAL A 306 -13.79 2.42 -21.39
C VAL A 306 -13.41 2.63 -19.93
N ALA A 307 -14.20 3.42 -19.19
CA ALA A 307 -14.05 3.58 -17.75
C ALA A 307 -14.18 2.25 -17.01
N SER A 308 -15.26 1.50 -17.21
CA SER A 308 -15.47 0.19 -16.56
C SER A 308 -14.34 -0.79 -16.88
N ARG A 309 -13.91 -0.87 -18.15
CA ARG A 309 -12.78 -1.73 -18.57
C ARG A 309 -11.46 -1.40 -17.85
N ASN A 310 -11.19 -0.13 -17.57
CA ASN A 310 -9.98 0.26 -16.85
C ASN A 310 -10.11 0.04 -15.34
N ALA A 311 -11.27 0.32 -14.76
CA ALA A 311 -11.50 0.07 -13.34
C ALA A 311 -11.44 -1.44 -13.02
N TYR A 312 -11.90 -2.28 -13.94
CA TYR A 312 -11.73 -3.73 -13.85
C TYR A 312 -10.26 -4.16 -13.64
N LYS A 313 -9.30 -3.54 -14.33
CA LYS A 313 -7.87 -3.87 -14.22
C LYS A 313 -7.30 -3.65 -12.81
N ALA A 314 -7.94 -2.83 -11.98
CA ALA A 314 -7.51 -2.62 -10.59
C ALA A 314 -7.79 -3.81 -9.68
N LEU A 315 -8.85 -4.60 -9.93
CA LEU A 315 -9.26 -5.67 -9.02
C LEU A 315 -8.23 -6.82 -8.92
N PRO A 316 -7.64 -7.34 -10.02
CA PRO A 316 -6.62 -8.39 -9.92
C PRO A 316 -5.32 -7.95 -9.25
N LEU A 317 -5.05 -6.64 -9.16
CA LEU A 317 -3.84 -6.12 -8.52
C LEU A 317 -3.95 -6.14 -6.99
N SER A 318 -5.17 -5.95 -6.47
CA SER A 318 -5.46 -5.99 -5.03
C SER A 318 -6.71 -6.85 -4.75
N PRO A 319 -6.64 -8.16 -5.02
CA PRO A 319 -7.84 -9.00 -5.12
C PRO A 319 -8.53 -9.27 -3.77
N TYR A 320 -7.84 -9.07 -2.65
CA TYR A 320 -8.36 -9.27 -1.29
C TYR A 320 -8.83 -7.97 -0.61
N ASN A 321 -8.70 -6.83 -1.29
CA ASN A 321 -8.87 -5.52 -0.68
C ASN A 321 -10.28 -4.98 -0.92
N ALA A 322 -11.13 -5.04 0.10
CA ALA A 322 -12.52 -4.57 0.04
C ALA A 322 -12.68 -3.11 -0.43
N ASP A 323 -11.73 -2.24 -0.10
CA ASP A 323 -11.75 -0.84 -0.54
C ASP A 323 -11.59 -0.72 -2.06
N THR A 324 -10.74 -1.57 -2.66
CA THR A 324 -10.58 -1.63 -4.12
C THR A 324 -11.89 -2.04 -4.79
N TYR A 325 -12.63 -3.01 -4.24
CA TYR A 325 -13.98 -3.35 -4.74
C TYR A 325 -14.94 -2.16 -4.60
N GLY A 326 -14.91 -1.47 -3.46
CA GLY A 326 -15.74 -0.29 -3.22
C GLY A 326 -15.47 0.83 -4.23
N GLN A 327 -14.20 1.20 -4.42
CA GLN A 327 -13.78 2.21 -5.38
C GLN A 327 -14.16 1.85 -6.82
N VAL A 328 -13.92 0.61 -7.24
CA VAL A 328 -14.30 0.14 -8.59
C VAL A 328 -15.83 0.11 -8.74
N GLY A 329 -16.57 -0.31 -7.72
CA GLY A 329 -18.03 -0.27 -7.68
C GLY A 329 -18.57 1.16 -7.82
N VAL A 330 -17.97 2.14 -7.14
CA VAL A 330 -18.32 3.56 -7.30
C VAL A 330 -18.00 4.05 -8.72
N ILE A 331 -16.88 3.64 -9.31
CA ILE A 331 -16.54 3.99 -10.69
C ILE A 331 -17.57 3.39 -11.66
N TYR A 332 -17.97 2.13 -11.46
CA TYR A 332 -19.01 1.47 -12.27
C TYR A 332 -20.34 2.21 -12.17
N TYR A 333 -20.76 2.58 -10.95
CA TYR A 333 -21.94 3.39 -10.72
C TYR A 333 -21.88 4.72 -11.51
N ARG A 334 -20.76 5.44 -11.42
CA ARG A 334 -20.57 6.72 -12.14
C ARG A 334 -20.49 6.54 -13.66
N ALA A 335 -19.98 5.39 -14.12
CA ALA A 335 -20.01 4.97 -15.51
C ALA A 335 -21.41 4.46 -15.96
N ARG A 336 -22.43 4.51 -15.10
CA ARG A 336 -23.80 4.02 -15.35
C ARG A 336 -23.88 2.50 -15.55
N ASN A 337 -22.84 1.76 -15.19
CA ASN A 337 -22.89 0.31 -15.06
C ASN A 337 -23.44 -0.05 -13.68
N TYR A 338 -24.74 0.21 -13.48
CA TYR A 338 -25.41 0.03 -12.19
C TYR A 338 -25.43 -1.44 -11.78
N GLU A 339 -25.77 -2.35 -12.69
CA GLU A 339 -25.83 -3.79 -12.40
C GLU A 339 -24.46 -4.33 -11.98
N GLY A 340 -23.39 -4.01 -12.73
CA GLY A 340 -22.03 -4.43 -12.36
C GLY A 340 -21.50 -3.80 -11.07
N SER A 341 -22.05 -2.66 -10.63
CA SER A 341 -21.63 -2.04 -9.37
C SER A 341 -22.13 -2.79 -8.12
N ILE A 342 -23.25 -3.51 -8.21
CA ILE A 342 -23.88 -4.20 -7.08
C ILE A 342 -22.94 -5.23 -6.44
N PRO A 343 -22.39 -6.23 -7.14
CA PRO A 343 -21.55 -7.25 -6.50
C PRO A 343 -20.27 -6.64 -5.91
N LEU A 344 -19.69 -5.62 -6.56
CA LEU A 344 -18.51 -4.93 -6.07
C LEU A 344 -18.78 -4.14 -4.78
N LEU A 345 -19.86 -3.37 -4.75
CA LEU A 345 -20.27 -2.62 -3.57
C LEU A 345 -20.73 -3.54 -2.45
N GLN A 346 -21.38 -4.67 -2.77
CA GLN A 346 -21.72 -5.70 -1.79
C GLN A 346 -20.44 -6.26 -1.13
N CYS A 347 -19.44 -6.66 -1.92
CA CYS A 347 -18.15 -7.11 -1.39
C CYS A 347 -17.52 -6.07 -0.45
N ALA A 348 -17.60 -4.79 -0.79
CA ALA A 348 -17.06 -3.71 0.03
C ALA A 348 -17.85 -3.47 1.33
N VAL A 349 -19.20 -3.54 1.30
CA VAL A 349 -20.08 -3.15 2.42
C VAL A 349 -20.40 -4.33 3.35
N ARG A 350 -20.59 -5.52 2.80
CA ARG A 350 -21.02 -6.73 3.53
C ARG A 350 -20.00 -7.86 3.50
N GLY A 351 -18.94 -7.71 2.71
CA GLY A 351 -18.08 -8.84 2.36
C GLY A 351 -18.74 -9.72 1.30
N CYS A 352 -17.98 -10.67 0.78
CA CYS A 352 -18.48 -11.59 -0.22
C CYS A 352 -17.64 -12.88 -0.29
N ASP A 353 -18.26 -13.94 -0.80
CA ASP A 353 -17.60 -15.23 -1.01
C ASP A 353 -16.78 -15.26 -2.31
N ALA A 354 -16.11 -16.38 -2.56
CA ALA A 354 -15.27 -16.57 -3.74
C ALA A 354 -16.04 -16.48 -5.07
N ALA A 355 -17.30 -16.91 -5.10
CA ALA A 355 -18.13 -16.84 -6.29
C ALA A 355 -18.46 -15.39 -6.64
N THR A 356 -18.92 -14.61 -5.66
CA THR A 356 -19.29 -13.22 -5.84
C THR A 356 -18.08 -12.34 -6.14
N SER A 357 -16.95 -12.58 -5.45
CA SER A 357 -15.71 -11.84 -5.71
C SER A 357 -15.14 -12.16 -7.10
N CYS A 358 -15.32 -13.38 -7.58
CA CYS A 358 -14.96 -13.78 -8.94
C CYS A 358 -15.87 -13.14 -10.00
N GLU A 359 -17.18 -13.04 -9.75
CA GLU A 359 -18.12 -12.37 -10.66
C GLU A 359 -17.70 -10.92 -10.92
N GLY A 360 -17.41 -10.17 -9.85
CA GLY A 360 -16.92 -8.79 -9.96
C GLY A 360 -15.56 -8.66 -10.66
N ARG A 361 -14.71 -9.70 -10.54
CA ARG A 361 -13.38 -9.79 -11.15
C ARG A 361 -13.36 -10.52 -12.49
N GLU A 362 -14.51 -10.86 -13.06
CA GLU A 362 -14.65 -11.64 -14.32
C GLU A 362 -13.65 -12.81 -14.41
N CYS A 363 -13.45 -13.52 -13.29
CA CYS A 363 -12.43 -14.57 -13.20
C CYS A 363 -12.88 -15.87 -13.91
N GLU A 364 -11.92 -16.68 -14.40
CA GLU A 364 -12.24 -17.89 -15.16
C GLU A 364 -12.76 -19.04 -14.28
N ASP A 365 -12.25 -19.17 -13.05
CA ASP A 365 -12.61 -20.24 -12.12
C ASP A 365 -12.64 -19.74 -10.65
N PRO A 366 -13.83 -19.53 -10.06
CA PRO A 366 -13.96 -19.11 -8.67
C PRO A 366 -13.38 -20.10 -7.65
N GLU A 367 -13.42 -21.41 -7.95
CA GLU A 367 -12.99 -22.46 -7.02
C GLU A 367 -11.46 -22.55 -6.93
N ALA A 368 -10.76 -22.13 -7.98
CA ALA A 368 -9.31 -22.10 -8.04
C ALA A 368 -8.71 -20.96 -7.20
N GLU A 369 -9.39 -19.82 -7.12
CA GLU A 369 -8.84 -18.61 -6.48
C GLU A 369 -9.26 -18.44 -5.01
N GLN A 370 -10.46 -18.93 -4.63
CA GLN A 370 -10.98 -18.93 -3.24
C GLN A 370 -10.87 -17.58 -2.51
N ILE A 371 -11.09 -16.48 -3.22
CA ILE A 371 -10.93 -15.13 -2.69
C ILE A 371 -12.18 -14.71 -1.92
N VAL A 372 -12.09 -14.68 -0.59
CA VAL A 372 -13.16 -14.18 0.29
C VAL A 372 -12.82 -12.75 0.73
N ILE A 373 -13.82 -11.86 0.67
CA ILE A 373 -13.67 -10.45 1.05
C ILE A 373 -14.43 -10.20 2.35
N GLU A 374 -13.75 -9.57 3.31
CA GLU A 374 -14.39 -9.04 4.52
C GLU A 374 -14.90 -7.63 4.27
N GLY A 375 -16.15 -7.34 4.66
CA GLY A 375 -16.75 -6.02 4.47
C GLY A 375 -16.07 -4.96 5.32
N LEU A 376 -16.01 -3.73 4.80
CA LEU A 376 -15.52 -2.57 5.52
C LEU A 376 -16.62 -2.00 6.42
N PRO A 377 -16.31 -1.64 7.67
CA PRO A 377 -17.28 -0.99 8.55
C PRO A 377 -17.65 0.39 8.03
N LEU A 378 -18.86 0.85 8.37
CA LEU A 378 -19.34 2.20 8.07
C LEU A 378 -18.48 3.25 8.80
N SER A 379 -17.91 4.18 8.04
CA SER A 379 -17.08 5.29 8.48
C SER A 379 -17.22 6.47 7.52
N ASP A 380 -16.58 7.60 7.85
CA ASP A 380 -16.59 8.79 6.99
C ASP A 380 -15.98 8.54 5.61
N THR A 381 -15.13 7.51 5.47
CA THR A 381 -14.49 7.15 4.20
C THR A 381 -15.23 6.07 3.43
N THR A 382 -15.98 5.21 4.11
CA THR A 382 -16.71 4.10 3.48
C THR A 382 -18.20 4.40 3.28
N VAL A 383 -18.75 5.46 3.89
CA VAL A 383 -20.16 5.85 3.78
C VAL A 383 -20.64 6.00 2.33
N THR A 384 -19.73 6.39 1.43
CA THR A 384 -20.00 6.47 -0.01
C THR A 384 -20.34 5.12 -0.62
N TYR A 385 -19.71 4.04 -0.19
CA TYR A 385 -20.03 2.68 -0.66
C TYR A 385 -21.43 2.28 -0.20
N TYR A 386 -21.76 2.58 1.06
CA TYR A 386 -23.03 2.22 1.67
C TYR A 386 -24.23 2.88 1.00
N TYR A 387 -24.23 4.23 0.89
CA TYR A 387 -25.39 4.89 0.30
C TYR A 387 -25.48 4.63 -1.21
N ILE A 388 -24.37 4.47 -1.94
CA ILE A 388 -24.43 4.12 -3.37
C ILE A 388 -24.99 2.71 -3.54
N TYR A 389 -24.54 1.75 -2.71
CA TYR A 389 -25.07 0.40 -2.72
C TYR A 389 -26.59 0.37 -2.47
N GLY A 390 -27.04 1.06 -1.42
CA GLY A 390 -28.46 1.20 -1.10
C GLY A 390 -29.26 1.87 -2.23
N SER A 391 -28.76 2.98 -2.78
CA SER A 391 -29.43 3.70 -3.88
C SER A 391 -29.54 2.87 -5.16
N VAL A 392 -28.50 2.12 -5.52
CA VAL A 392 -28.52 1.26 -6.72
C VAL A 392 -29.51 0.11 -6.54
N LEU A 393 -29.51 -0.52 -5.36
CA LEU A 393 -30.47 -1.57 -5.04
C LEU A 393 -31.91 -1.06 -5.10
N ALA A 394 -32.20 0.09 -4.47
CA ALA A 394 -33.52 0.71 -4.52
C ALA A 394 -33.93 1.05 -5.96
N GLY A 395 -33.05 1.70 -6.73
CA GLY A 395 -33.35 2.12 -8.10
C GLY A 395 -33.54 0.98 -9.11
N LEU A 396 -32.94 -0.19 -8.87
CA LEU A 396 -33.07 -1.37 -9.73
C LEU A 396 -34.06 -2.42 -9.21
N HIS A 397 -34.79 -2.11 -8.13
CA HIS A 397 -35.80 -3.00 -7.57
C HIS A 397 -36.90 -3.31 -8.59
N ARG A 398 -37.34 -4.57 -8.61
CA ARG A 398 -38.50 -5.04 -9.37
C ARG A 398 -39.44 -5.82 -8.45
N PRO A 399 -40.77 -5.79 -8.70
CA PRO A 399 -41.71 -6.60 -7.94
C PRO A 399 -41.30 -8.08 -7.93
N GLY A 400 -41.11 -8.64 -6.73
CA GLY A 400 -40.72 -10.03 -6.53
C GLY A 400 -39.22 -10.27 -6.27
N ASP A 401 -38.38 -9.23 -6.28
CA ASP A 401 -36.99 -9.32 -5.78
C ASP A 401 -36.84 -8.74 -4.36
N ASP A 402 -35.67 -8.97 -3.76
CA ASP A 402 -35.33 -8.58 -2.39
C ASP A 402 -34.46 -7.29 -2.32
N LYS A 403 -34.31 -6.56 -3.43
CA LYS A 403 -33.37 -5.42 -3.49
C LYS A 403 -33.79 -4.29 -2.56
N CYS A 404 -35.08 -3.97 -2.48
CA CYS A 404 -35.55 -2.92 -1.58
C CYS A 404 -35.39 -3.29 -0.10
N GLU A 405 -35.57 -4.56 0.27
CA GLU A 405 -35.32 -5.01 1.64
C GLU A 405 -33.84 -4.78 2.02
N LYS A 406 -32.92 -5.23 1.16
CA LYS A 406 -31.48 -5.03 1.33
C LYS A 406 -31.08 -3.55 1.32
N ALA A 407 -31.68 -2.75 0.45
CA ALA A 407 -31.43 -1.32 0.36
C ALA A 407 -31.79 -0.62 1.68
N LEU A 408 -33.00 -0.87 2.20
CA LEU A 408 -33.49 -0.26 3.42
C LEU A 408 -32.66 -0.67 4.65
N GLU A 409 -32.16 -1.89 4.71
CA GLU A 409 -31.24 -2.35 5.77
C GLU A 409 -29.95 -1.52 5.79
N VAL A 410 -29.26 -1.42 4.65
CA VAL A 410 -28.00 -0.66 4.53
C VAL A 410 -28.23 0.84 4.79
N LEU A 411 -29.31 1.39 4.27
CA LEU A 411 -29.63 2.82 4.41
C LEU A 411 -30.05 3.18 5.85
N ALA A 412 -30.64 2.25 6.60
CA ALA A 412 -30.93 2.45 8.02
C ALA A 412 -29.63 2.59 8.85
N GLU A 413 -28.56 1.85 8.52
CA GLU A 413 -27.24 2.03 9.15
C GLU A 413 -26.66 3.41 8.85
N VAL A 414 -26.73 3.85 7.58
CA VAL A 414 -26.28 5.19 7.17
C VAL A 414 -27.05 6.26 7.92
N ARG A 415 -28.39 6.15 7.97
CA ARG A 415 -29.25 7.07 8.72
C ARG A 415 -28.89 7.13 10.20
N ALA A 416 -28.63 5.98 10.83
CA ALA A 416 -28.31 5.92 12.25
C ALA A 416 -27.02 6.70 12.60
N MET A 417 -26.02 6.67 11.73
CA MET A 417 -24.73 7.36 11.96
C MET A 417 -24.73 8.81 11.45
N TYR A 418 -25.43 9.08 10.33
CA TYR A 418 -25.33 10.35 9.59
C TYR A 418 -26.63 11.17 9.58
N ALA A 419 -27.55 10.96 10.53
CA ALA A 419 -28.82 11.68 10.63
C ALA A 419 -28.71 13.22 10.58
N ASN A 420 -27.58 13.78 11.05
CA ASN A 420 -27.34 15.22 11.08
C ASN A 420 -26.72 15.77 9.78
N ASN A 421 -26.38 14.91 8.82
CA ASN A 421 -25.80 15.32 7.54
C ASN A 421 -26.91 15.45 6.48
N PRO A 422 -27.37 16.66 6.13
CA PRO A 422 -28.50 16.84 5.21
C PRO A 422 -28.22 16.31 3.80
N THR A 423 -26.96 16.33 3.36
CA THR A 423 -26.56 15.81 2.05
C THR A 423 -26.73 14.30 1.99
N ILE A 424 -26.25 13.59 3.00
CA ILE A 424 -26.40 12.12 3.08
C ILE A 424 -27.86 11.75 3.27
N MET A 425 -28.58 12.47 4.14
CA MET A 425 -29.99 12.18 4.38
C MET A 425 -30.87 12.39 3.16
N GLY A 426 -30.58 13.38 2.32
CA GLY A 426 -31.29 13.52 1.04
C GLY A 426 -31.14 12.32 0.12
N ILE A 427 -29.98 11.64 0.12
CA ILE A 427 -29.75 10.42 -0.67
C ILE A 427 -30.53 9.24 -0.06
N VAL A 428 -30.49 9.10 1.26
CA VAL A 428 -31.20 8.06 2.01
C VAL A 428 -32.70 8.17 1.79
N GLU A 429 -33.29 9.34 2.02
CA GLU A 429 -34.72 9.59 1.90
C GLU A 429 -35.23 9.36 0.46
N ALA A 430 -34.48 9.80 -0.55
CA ALA A 430 -34.83 9.53 -1.94
C ALA A 430 -34.85 8.03 -2.25
N SER A 431 -33.91 7.28 -1.70
CA SER A 431 -33.82 5.83 -1.91
C SER A 431 -34.93 5.07 -1.17
N GLU A 432 -35.29 5.53 0.04
CA GLU A 432 -36.41 4.99 0.82
C GLU A 432 -37.76 5.23 0.12
N ALA A 433 -37.97 6.42 -0.47
CA ALA A 433 -39.18 6.75 -1.23
C ALA A 433 -39.37 5.82 -2.44
N ILE A 434 -38.29 5.55 -3.19
CA ILE A 434 -38.31 4.60 -4.32
C ILE A 434 -38.81 3.22 -3.85
N CYS A 435 -38.39 2.77 -2.67
CA CYS A 435 -38.80 1.48 -2.11
C CYS A 435 -40.20 1.46 -1.50
N SER A 436 -40.74 2.60 -1.05
CA SER A 436 -42.12 2.73 -0.57
C SER A 436 -43.14 2.90 -1.70
N GLY A 437 -42.68 3.21 -2.92
CA GLY A 437 -43.54 3.46 -4.08
C GLY A 437 -44.13 4.88 -4.09
N GLU A 438 -43.50 5.82 -3.38
CA GLU A 438 -43.75 7.27 -3.39
C GLU A 438 -42.88 7.96 -4.45
#